data_AF-A0A504YF72-F1
#
_entry.id   AF-A0A504YF72-F1
#
_cell.length_a   1.000
_cell.length_b   1.000
_cell.length_c   1.000
_cell.angle_alpha   90.00
_cell.angle_beta   90.00
_cell.angle_gamma   90.00
#
_symmetry.space_group_name_H-M   'P 1'
#
loop_
_entity.id
_entity.type
_entity.pdbx_description
1 polymer ?
#
loop_
_entity_poly.entity_id
_entity_poly.type
_entity_poly.pdbx_seq_one_letter_code
_entity_poly.pdbx_strand_id
1 'polypeptide(L)'
;MSDSLCRVADLADCIRMLHPNEAYRTAASEACQAIGLLVEELNTYPELYNASVRSAGRSDDHVQLIPDMNTDQIDRRVLDLFVADFELSGVQLQDPRKQSEFVHAAAASLAIGAEFVEASHQPAILHPSDLIAAGATEVPQFDSLLVYHPIVDDPRSAVRAATYQIYYAPVSGQEDRLVQLLQLRHRMAE
;
A
#
# COMPACT_ATOMS: atom_id res chain seq x y z
N MET A 1 -2.51 18.52 11.18
CA MET A 1 -1.33 17.66 10.92
C MET A 1 -1.65 16.60 9.89
N SER A 2 -2.69 15.77 10.10
CA SER A 2 -3.08 14.71 9.16
C SER A 2 -3.32 15.23 7.73
N ASP A 3 -4.02 16.35 7.55
CA ASP A 3 -4.20 16.99 6.22
C ASP A 3 -2.87 17.25 5.50
N SER A 4 -1.89 17.83 6.21
CA SER A 4 -0.60 18.15 5.62
C SER A 4 0.19 16.89 5.25
N LEU A 5 0.14 15.85 6.09
CA LEU A 5 0.79 14.56 5.80
C LEU A 5 0.14 13.87 4.59
N CYS A 6 -1.19 13.79 4.55
CA CYS A 6 -1.92 13.18 3.44
C CYS A 6 -1.65 13.90 2.12
N ARG A 7 -1.63 15.24 2.10
CA ARG A 7 -1.34 16.00 0.87
C ARG A 7 0.05 15.72 0.31
N VAL A 8 1.05 15.53 1.17
CA VAL A 8 2.40 15.17 0.72
C VAL A 8 2.44 13.71 0.28
N ALA A 9 1.78 12.80 1.01
CA ALA A 9 1.68 11.39 0.66
C ALA A 9 1.02 11.18 -0.71
N ASP A 10 -0.13 11.82 -0.96
CA ASP A 10 -0.86 11.73 -2.23
C ASP A 10 -0.02 12.25 -3.40
N LEU A 11 0.70 13.37 -3.20
CA LEU A 11 1.59 13.92 -4.22
C LEU A 11 2.77 12.99 -4.50
N ALA A 12 3.41 12.46 -3.46
CA ALA A 12 4.51 11.51 -3.60
C ALA A 12 4.03 10.24 -4.30
N ASP A 13 2.86 9.71 -3.96
CA ASP A 13 2.32 8.52 -4.59
C ASP A 13 1.99 8.75 -6.07
N CYS A 14 1.42 9.91 -6.40
CA CYS A 14 1.21 10.32 -7.79
C CYS A 14 2.52 10.39 -8.59
N ILE A 15 3.58 10.99 -8.03
CA ILE A 15 4.89 11.10 -8.72
C ILE A 15 5.51 9.72 -8.88
N ARG A 16 5.49 8.89 -7.84
CA ARG A 16 6.01 7.51 -7.85
C ARG A 16 5.38 6.66 -8.95
N MET A 17 4.09 6.83 -9.19
CA MET A 17 3.32 6.04 -10.17
C MET A 17 3.38 6.58 -11.60
N LEU A 18 3.40 7.91 -11.79
CA LEU A 18 3.14 8.52 -13.10
C LEU A 18 4.33 9.24 -13.72
N HIS A 19 5.37 9.57 -12.95
CA HIS A 19 6.44 10.42 -13.46
C HIS A 19 7.35 9.66 -14.45
N PRO A 20 7.70 10.21 -15.62
CA PRO A 20 8.47 9.48 -16.64
C PRO A 20 9.95 9.29 -16.29
N ASN A 21 10.48 10.09 -15.37
CA ASN A 21 11.88 10.02 -14.95
C ASN A 21 12.00 9.25 -13.64
N GLU A 22 12.82 8.20 -13.69
CA GLU A 22 13.13 7.28 -12.60
C GLU A 22 13.64 7.96 -11.33
N ALA A 23 14.51 8.97 -11.44
CA ALA A 23 15.06 9.66 -10.27
C ALA A 23 13.98 10.32 -9.40
N TYR A 24 12.94 10.87 -10.03
CA TYR A 24 11.78 11.42 -9.31
C TYR A 24 10.91 10.33 -8.71
N ARG A 25 10.72 9.20 -9.43
CA ARG A 25 9.96 8.06 -8.90
C ARG A 25 10.62 7.49 -7.66
N THR A 26 11.94 7.32 -7.68
CA THR A 26 12.73 6.83 -6.53
C THR A 26 12.63 7.79 -5.35
N ALA A 27 12.87 9.08 -5.55
CA ALA A 27 12.77 10.07 -4.48
C ALA A 27 11.35 10.15 -3.88
N ALA A 28 10.32 10.02 -4.72
CA ALA A 28 8.93 9.99 -4.27
C ALA A 28 8.61 8.70 -3.50
N SER A 29 9.18 7.56 -3.89
CA SER A 29 9.08 6.31 -3.14
C SER A 29 9.69 6.42 -1.74
N GLU A 30 10.88 7.02 -1.62
CA GLU A 30 11.53 7.29 -0.33
C GLU A 30 10.67 8.21 0.55
N ALA A 31 10.05 9.24 -0.04
CA ALA A 31 9.14 10.13 0.67
C ALA A 31 7.89 9.39 1.16
N CYS A 32 7.25 8.56 0.34
CA CYS A 32 6.11 7.73 0.75
C CYS A 32 6.49 6.81 1.91
N GLN A 33 7.66 6.17 1.85
CA GLN A 33 8.15 5.29 2.92
C GLN A 33 8.37 6.06 4.23
N ALA A 34 9.03 7.22 4.16
CA ALA A 34 9.29 8.05 5.33
C ALA A 34 8.00 8.57 5.99
N ILE A 35 7.01 8.98 5.17
CA ILE A 35 5.70 9.42 5.67
C ILE A 35 4.95 8.24 6.30
N GLY A 36 4.97 7.07 5.67
CA GLY A 36 4.35 5.86 6.23
C GLY A 36 4.92 5.51 7.60
N LEU A 37 6.25 5.52 7.75
CA LEU A 37 6.91 5.29 9.04
C LEU A 37 6.50 6.31 10.11
N LEU A 38 6.46 7.59 9.75
CA LEU A 38 6.01 8.65 10.66
C LEU A 38 4.55 8.45 11.09
N VAL A 39 3.66 8.03 10.18
CA VAL A 39 2.26 7.73 10.51
C VAL A 39 2.15 6.56 11.49
N GLU A 40 2.92 5.49 11.29
CA GLU A 40 2.94 4.35 12.22
C GLU A 40 3.49 4.73 13.61
N GLU A 41 4.53 5.57 13.67
CA GLU A 41 5.06 6.09 14.93
C GLU A 41 4.01 6.95 15.65
N LEU A 42 3.34 7.84 14.93
CA LEU A 42 2.27 8.68 15.50
C LEU A 42 1.08 7.84 15.98
N ASN A 43 0.67 6.84 15.20
CA ASN A 43 -0.43 5.92 15.55
C ASN A 43 -0.08 4.95 16.69
N THR A 44 1.18 4.90 17.12
CA THR A 44 1.62 4.13 18.29
C THR A 44 2.05 5.01 19.47
N TYR A 45 1.87 6.33 19.37
CA TYR A 45 2.30 7.28 20.40
C TYR A 45 1.27 7.38 21.55
N PRO A 46 1.60 6.92 22.77
CA PRO A 46 0.62 6.76 23.86
C PRO A 46 -0.06 8.06 24.29
N GLU A 47 0.64 9.18 24.25
CA GLU A 47 0.12 10.48 24.69
C GLU A 47 -0.99 10.99 23.76
N LEU A 48 -0.87 10.76 22.45
CA LEU A 48 -1.93 11.09 21.47
C LEU A 48 -3.15 10.20 21.64
N TYR A 49 -2.94 8.90 21.87
CA TYR A 49 -4.02 7.98 22.17
C TYR A 49 -4.76 8.38 23.46
N ASN A 50 -4.03 8.61 24.55
CA ASN A 50 -4.62 9.00 25.83
C ASN A 50 -5.37 10.34 25.74
N ALA A 51 -4.87 11.30 24.96
CA ALA A 51 -5.58 12.55 24.68
C ALA A 51 -6.87 12.32 23.89
N SER A 52 -6.87 11.39 22.94
CA SER A 52 -8.04 11.04 22.14
C SER A 52 -9.10 10.33 22.99
N VAL A 53 -8.71 9.36 23.84
CA VAL A 53 -9.60 8.65 24.77
C VAL A 53 -10.28 9.61 25.76
N ARG A 54 -9.51 10.55 26.34
CA ARG A 54 -10.05 11.57 27.24
C ARG A 54 -11.05 12.49 26.52
N SER A 55 -10.68 12.95 25.32
CA SER A 55 -11.56 13.83 24.51
C SER A 55 -12.83 13.11 24.06
N ALA A 56 -12.76 11.80 23.81
CA ALA A 56 -13.91 10.98 23.45
C ALA A 56 -14.83 10.66 24.65
N GLY A 57 -14.46 11.05 25.89
CA GLY A 57 -15.21 10.71 27.10
C GLY A 57 -15.18 9.22 27.46
N ARG A 58 -14.17 8.48 26.98
CA ARG A 58 -13.98 7.04 27.24
C ARG A 58 -13.08 6.75 28.45
N SER A 59 -12.62 7.77 29.18
CA SER A 59 -11.81 7.58 30.39
C SER A 59 -12.67 7.40 31.64
N ASP A 60 -12.33 6.42 32.48
CA ASP A 60 -12.91 6.23 33.82
C ASP A 60 -12.53 7.35 34.82
N ASP A 61 -11.57 8.21 34.48
CA ASP A 61 -11.19 9.34 35.31
C ASP A 61 -12.32 10.38 35.36
N HIS A 62 -12.85 10.61 36.56
CA HIS A 62 -13.85 11.63 36.92
C HIS A 62 -13.42 13.09 36.67
N VAL A 63 -12.30 13.32 35.97
CA VAL A 63 -11.97 14.65 35.46
C VAL A 63 -12.89 14.90 34.26
N GLN A 64 -14.10 15.38 34.58
CA GLN A 64 -14.97 16.05 33.63
C GLN A 64 -14.17 17.22 33.06
N LEU A 65 -13.45 16.99 31.96
CA LEU A 65 -13.20 18.04 31.00
C LEU A 65 -14.58 18.58 30.67
N ILE A 66 -14.79 19.87 30.94
CA ILE A 66 -16.01 20.58 30.59
C ILE A 66 -16.31 20.16 29.15
N PRO A 67 -17.42 19.45 28.86
CA PRO A 67 -17.71 19.05 27.50
C PRO A 67 -17.66 20.32 26.69
N ASP A 68 -16.75 20.38 25.72
CA ASP A 68 -16.67 21.54 24.87
C ASP A 68 -18.06 21.65 24.23
N MET A 69 -18.78 22.73 24.54
CA MET A 69 -20.20 22.87 24.21
C MET A 69 -20.45 22.87 22.69
N ASN A 70 -19.36 22.78 21.90
CA ASN A 70 -19.30 22.72 20.46
C ASN A 70 -18.94 21.35 19.88
N THR A 71 -18.64 20.31 20.68
CA THR A 71 -18.36 18.97 20.13
C THR A 71 -19.64 18.36 19.57
N ASP A 72 -19.76 18.34 18.24
CA ASP A 72 -20.93 17.82 17.55
C ASP A 72 -20.83 16.30 17.32
N GLN A 73 -21.80 15.73 16.61
CA GLN A 73 -21.80 14.30 16.30
C GLN A 73 -20.64 13.88 15.39
N ILE A 74 -20.18 14.77 14.51
CA ILE A 74 -19.07 14.53 13.59
C ILE A 74 -17.77 14.49 14.38
N ASP A 75 -17.55 15.44 15.28
CA ASP A 75 -16.36 15.47 16.13
C ASP A 75 -16.23 14.19 16.98
N ARG A 76 -17.33 13.74 17.60
CA ARG A 76 -17.35 12.47 18.35
C ARG A 76 -17.02 11.29 17.47
N ARG A 77 -17.61 11.24 16.26
CA ARG A 77 -17.33 10.16 15.32
C ARG A 77 -15.87 10.14 14.89
N VAL A 78 -15.27 11.30 14.64
CA VAL A 78 -13.84 11.41 14.28
C VAL A 78 -12.95 10.97 15.43
N LEU A 79 -13.27 11.37 16.67
CA LEU A 79 -12.54 10.92 17.85
C LEU A 79 -12.63 9.41 18.06
N ASP A 80 -13.82 8.82 17.88
CA ASP A 80 -13.99 7.36 17.94
C ASP A 80 -13.16 6.63 16.89
N LEU A 81 -13.09 7.18 15.67
CA LEU A 81 -12.25 6.64 14.60
C LEU A 81 -10.77 6.73 14.96
N PHE A 82 -10.31 7.86 15.50
CA PHE A 82 -8.92 7.97 15.95
C PHE A 82 -8.58 6.96 17.03
N VAL A 83 -9.43 6.81 18.05
CA VAL A 83 -9.20 5.81 19.11
C VAL A 83 -9.13 4.40 18.52
N ALA A 84 -10.03 4.05 17.60
CA ALA A 84 -10.00 2.76 16.92
C ALA A 84 -8.72 2.57 16.07
N ASP A 85 -8.27 3.61 15.35
CA ASP A 85 -7.05 3.55 14.54
C ASP A 85 -5.81 3.34 15.42
N PHE A 86 -5.69 4.03 16.56
CA PHE A 86 -4.62 3.81 17.54
C PHE A 86 -4.64 2.37 18.10
N GLU A 87 -5.83 1.86 18.46
CA GLU A 87 -6.01 0.49 18.97
C GLU A 87 -5.60 -0.55 17.90
N LEU A 88 -5.98 -0.34 16.64
CA LEU A 88 -5.62 -1.18 15.50
C LEU A 88 -4.11 -1.12 15.17
N SER A 89 -3.46 0.02 15.38
CA SER A 89 -2.01 0.17 15.28
C SER A 89 -1.25 -0.36 16.50
N GLY A 90 -1.93 -0.96 17.48
CA GLY A 90 -1.28 -1.63 18.59
C GLY A 90 -0.76 -0.70 19.70
N VAL A 91 -1.27 0.53 19.83
CA VAL A 91 -0.87 1.47 20.90
C VAL A 91 -1.04 0.88 22.31
N GLN A 92 -1.97 -0.05 22.45
CA GLN A 92 -2.34 -0.72 23.70
C GLN A 92 -1.37 -1.84 24.11
N LEU A 93 -0.39 -2.18 23.26
CA LEU A 93 0.61 -3.21 23.54
C LEU A 93 1.53 -2.75 24.67
N GLN A 94 1.36 -3.35 25.86
CA GLN A 94 2.15 -3.00 27.04
C GLN A 94 3.56 -3.60 27.03
N ASP A 95 3.80 -4.69 26.29
CA ASP A 95 5.15 -5.28 26.14
C ASP A 95 5.90 -4.50 25.04
N PRO A 96 6.98 -3.77 25.37
CA PRO A 96 7.75 -2.99 24.39
C PRO A 96 8.32 -3.85 23.25
N ARG A 97 8.57 -5.14 23.50
CA ARG A 97 9.03 -6.07 22.46
C ARG A 97 7.92 -6.36 21.46
N LYS A 98 6.69 -6.64 21.93
CA LYS A 98 5.53 -6.83 21.05
C LYS A 98 5.21 -5.57 20.26
N GLN A 99 5.28 -4.40 20.90
CA GLN A 99 5.07 -3.12 20.22
C GLN A 99 6.11 -2.91 19.11
N SER A 100 7.39 -3.13 19.40
CA SER A 100 8.47 -3.04 18.41
C SER A 100 8.30 -4.03 17.25
N GLU A 101 7.93 -5.28 17.55
CA GLU A 101 7.65 -6.30 16.53
C GLU A 101 6.46 -5.91 15.65
N PHE A 102 5.38 -5.38 16.23
CA PHE A 102 4.21 -4.91 15.48
C PHE A 102 4.59 -3.76 14.53
N VAL A 103 5.27 -2.73 15.05
CA VAL A 103 5.71 -1.57 14.25
C VAL A 103 6.63 -2.00 13.12
N HIS A 104 7.58 -2.90 13.39
CA HIS A 104 8.47 -3.42 12.36
C HIS A 104 7.71 -4.25 11.30
N ALA A 105 6.76 -5.08 11.72
CA ALA A 105 5.94 -5.86 10.81
C ALA A 105 5.02 -4.99 9.94
N ALA A 106 4.42 -3.94 10.51
CA ALA A 106 3.60 -2.96 9.81
C ALA A 106 4.44 -2.23 8.74
N ALA A 107 5.61 -1.72 9.12
CA ALA A 107 6.53 -1.05 8.21
C ALA A 107 6.99 -1.97 7.06
N ALA A 108 7.37 -3.22 7.37
CA ALA A 108 7.73 -4.20 6.36
C ALA A 108 6.55 -4.54 5.43
N SER A 109 5.33 -4.64 5.97
CA SER A 109 4.12 -4.89 5.18
C SER A 109 3.82 -3.74 4.22
N LEU A 110 4.04 -2.49 4.63
CA LEU A 110 3.91 -1.33 3.74
C LEU A 110 4.91 -1.38 2.59
N ALA A 111 6.19 -1.65 2.89
CA ALA A 111 7.24 -1.71 1.88
C ALA A 111 7.00 -2.83 0.85
N ILE A 112 6.76 -4.06 1.31
CA ILE A 112 6.51 -5.20 0.43
C ILE A 112 5.19 -5.00 -0.34
N GLY A 113 4.20 -4.37 0.28
CA GLY A 113 2.94 -4.03 -0.36
C GLY A 113 3.14 -3.07 -1.54
N ALA A 114 3.97 -2.04 -1.35
CA ALA A 114 4.31 -1.10 -2.41
C ALA A 114 5.02 -1.79 -3.59
N GLU A 115 6.00 -2.66 -3.32
CA GLU A 115 6.68 -3.45 -4.36
C GLU A 115 5.72 -4.39 -5.11
N PHE A 116 4.82 -5.05 -4.38
CA PHE A 116 3.83 -5.94 -4.98
C PHE A 116 2.89 -5.17 -5.92
N VAL A 117 2.41 -4.00 -5.50
CA VAL A 117 1.55 -3.13 -6.31
C VAL A 117 2.32 -2.62 -7.52
N GLU A 118 3.57 -2.19 -7.37
CA GLU A 118 4.39 -1.71 -8.49
C GLU A 118 4.62 -2.82 -9.54
N ALA A 119 4.93 -4.04 -9.10
CA ALA A 119 5.09 -5.20 -9.97
C ALA A 119 3.79 -5.53 -10.73
N SER A 120 2.64 -5.43 -10.05
CA SER A 120 1.31 -5.69 -10.65
C SER A 120 0.93 -4.72 -11.76
N HIS A 121 1.51 -3.51 -11.77
CA HIS A 121 1.22 -2.48 -12.77
C HIS A 121 2.23 -2.49 -13.94
N GLN A 122 3.25 -3.35 -13.91
CA GLN A 122 4.18 -3.47 -15.02
C GLN A 122 3.50 -4.12 -16.23
N PRO A 123 3.55 -3.51 -17.42
CA PRO A 123 3.03 -4.15 -18.62
C PRO A 123 3.84 -5.40 -18.98
N ALA A 124 3.18 -6.39 -19.55
CA ALA A 124 3.88 -7.53 -20.12
C ALA A 124 4.65 -7.09 -21.38
N ILE A 125 5.78 -7.73 -21.64
CA ILE A 125 6.60 -7.44 -22.83
C ILE A 125 6.38 -8.56 -23.83
N LEU A 126 5.83 -8.22 -24.99
CA LEU A 126 5.67 -9.12 -26.12
C LEU A 126 6.92 -9.06 -27.00
N HIS A 127 7.55 -10.20 -27.21
CA HIS A 127 8.63 -10.39 -28.17
C HIS A 127 8.15 -11.14 -29.42
N PRO A 128 8.84 -10.99 -30.56
CA PRO A 128 8.56 -11.78 -31.76
C PRO A 128 8.58 -13.30 -31.51
N SER A 129 9.44 -13.77 -30.59
CA SER A 129 9.53 -15.19 -30.20
C SER A 129 8.24 -15.72 -29.58
N ASP A 130 7.49 -14.88 -28.87
CA ASP A 130 6.24 -15.30 -28.21
C ASP A 130 5.14 -15.57 -29.24
N LEU A 131 5.13 -14.78 -30.33
CA LEU A 131 4.23 -15.01 -31.47
C LEU A 131 4.59 -16.31 -32.20
N ILE A 132 5.88 -16.60 -32.37
CA ILE A 132 6.35 -17.86 -32.97
C ILE A 132 5.95 -19.04 -32.09
N ALA A 133 6.17 -18.95 -30.77
CA ALA A 133 5.78 -19.98 -29.81
C ALA A 133 4.25 -20.21 -29.77
N ALA A 134 3.47 -19.16 -30.01
CA ALA A 134 2.02 -19.24 -30.14
C ALA A 134 1.53 -19.70 -31.54
N GLY A 135 2.44 -20.05 -32.45
CA GLY A 135 2.12 -20.64 -33.75
C GLY A 135 1.91 -19.63 -34.89
N ALA A 136 2.45 -18.42 -34.79
CA ALA A 136 2.42 -17.47 -35.90
C ALA A 136 3.31 -17.94 -37.06
N THR A 137 2.77 -17.94 -38.28
CA THR A 137 3.51 -18.23 -39.51
C THR A 137 4.20 -17.00 -40.09
N GLU A 138 3.64 -15.81 -39.83
CA GLU A 138 4.17 -14.52 -40.24
C GLU A 138 4.26 -13.62 -39.01
N VAL A 139 5.47 -13.12 -38.74
CA VAL A 139 5.73 -12.22 -37.61
C VAL A 139 6.30 -10.91 -38.16
N PRO A 140 5.66 -9.76 -37.90
CA PRO A 140 6.18 -8.47 -38.32
C PRO A 140 7.51 -8.17 -37.61
N GLN A 141 8.33 -7.32 -38.20
CA GLN A 141 9.61 -6.93 -37.61
C GLN A 141 9.37 -5.85 -36.54
N PHE A 142 9.58 -6.19 -35.27
CA PHE A 142 9.56 -5.30 -34.11
C PHE A 142 10.48 -5.86 -33.02
N ASP A 143 10.99 -5.01 -32.12
CA ASP A 143 11.87 -5.46 -31.04
C ASP A 143 11.06 -6.04 -29.86
N SER A 144 10.20 -5.20 -29.28
CA SER A 144 9.25 -5.59 -28.25
C SER A 144 8.06 -4.63 -28.21
N LEU A 145 6.94 -5.09 -27.67
CA LEU A 145 5.74 -4.28 -27.46
C LEU A 145 5.25 -4.42 -26.03
N LEU A 146 4.84 -3.30 -25.43
CA LEU A 146 4.19 -3.30 -24.12
C LEU A 146 2.73 -3.72 -24.27
N VAL A 147 2.31 -4.71 -23.49
CA VAL A 147 0.96 -5.27 -23.47
C VAL A 147 0.32 -5.01 -22.11
N TYR A 148 -0.62 -4.07 -22.10
CA TYR A 148 -1.36 -3.65 -20.90
C TYR A 148 -2.61 -4.49 -20.62
N HIS A 149 -3.07 -5.25 -21.62
CA HIS A 149 -4.19 -6.18 -21.51
C HIS A 149 -4.10 -7.24 -22.63
N PRO A 150 -4.66 -8.45 -22.45
CA PRO A 150 -4.75 -9.45 -23.51
C PRO A 150 -5.52 -8.90 -24.72
N ILE A 151 -5.05 -9.18 -25.93
CA ILE A 151 -5.72 -8.77 -27.16
C ILE A 151 -6.66 -9.89 -27.59
N VAL A 152 -7.96 -9.74 -27.32
CA VAL A 152 -8.95 -10.81 -27.54
C VAL A 152 -9.62 -10.77 -28.91
N ASP A 153 -9.62 -9.62 -29.58
CA ASP A 153 -10.35 -9.40 -30.84
C ASP A 153 -9.46 -9.40 -32.10
N ASP A 154 -8.17 -9.73 -31.97
CA ASP A 154 -7.27 -9.83 -33.14
C ASP A 154 -7.66 -11.05 -34.01
N PRO A 155 -7.74 -10.92 -35.35
CA PRO A 155 -8.08 -12.05 -36.22
C PRO A 155 -7.08 -13.20 -36.14
N ARG A 156 -5.81 -12.93 -35.79
CA ARG A 156 -4.74 -13.93 -35.71
C ARG A 156 -4.79 -14.63 -34.34
N SER A 157 -5.06 -15.93 -34.35
CA SER A 157 -5.12 -16.74 -33.12
C SER A 157 -3.81 -16.71 -32.32
N ALA A 158 -2.66 -16.68 -33.01
CA ALA A 158 -1.35 -16.61 -32.38
C ALA A 158 -1.15 -15.31 -31.57
N VAL A 159 -1.67 -14.17 -32.04
CA VAL A 159 -1.61 -12.90 -31.29
C VAL A 159 -2.44 -12.99 -30.02
N ARG A 160 -3.66 -13.51 -30.12
CA ARG A 160 -4.53 -13.69 -28.95
C ARG A 160 -3.90 -14.62 -27.91
N ALA A 161 -3.38 -15.76 -28.36
CA ALA A 161 -2.73 -16.74 -27.50
C ALA A 161 -1.46 -16.17 -26.84
N ALA A 162 -0.57 -15.55 -27.62
CA ALA A 162 0.67 -14.97 -27.10
C ALA A 162 0.38 -13.86 -26.07
N THR A 163 -0.49 -12.90 -26.40
CA THR A 163 -0.82 -11.79 -25.50
C THR A 163 -1.50 -12.26 -24.22
N TYR A 164 -2.37 -13.28 -24.29
CA TYR A 164 -2.94 -13.90 -23.10
C TYR A 164 -1.88 -14.58 -22.23
N GLN A 165 -0.99 -15.38 -22.84
CA GLN A 165 0.03 -16.13 -22.12
C GLN A 165 1.03 -15.21 -21.41
N ILE A 166 1.54 -14.19 -22.09
CA ILE A 166 2.52 -13.27 -21.48
C ILE A 166 1.87 -12.38 -20.41
N TYR A 167 0.62 -11.96 -20.60
CA TYR A 167 -0.06 -11.06 -19.67
C TYR A 167 -0.38 -11.76 -18.35
N TYR A 168 -0.76 -13.04 -18.39
CA TYR A 168 -1.02 -13.86 -17.21
C TYR A 168 0.18 -14.71 -16.78
N ALA A 169 1.37 -14.43 -17.33
CA ALA A 169 2.58 -15.13 -16.92
C ALA A 169 2.93 -14.78 -15.46
N PRO A 170 3.54 -15.72 -14.71
CA PRO A 170 4.02 -15.42 -13.37
C PRO A 170 5.05 -14.29 -13.40
N VAL A 171 4.85 -13.29 -12.54
CA VAL A 171 5.83 -12.23 -12.31
C VAL A 171 6.85 -12.70 -11.27
N SER A 172 8.14 -12.55 -11.59
CA SER A 172 9.22 -13.00 -10.73
C SER A 172 9.16 -12.40 -9.33
N GLY A 173 9.22 -13.27 -8.31
CA GLY A 173 9.17 -12.90 -6.89
C GLY A 173 7.82 -12.37 -6.39
N GLN A 174 6.77 -12.33 -7.23
CA GLN A 174 5.49 -11.77 -6.81
C GLN A 174 4.73 -12.69 -5.84
N GLU A 175 4.83 -14.01 -6.04
CA GLU A 175 4.30 -15.00 -5.09
C GLU A 175 5.03 -14.93 -3.74
N ASP A 176 6.37 -14.80 -3.75
CA ASP A 176 7.17 -14.65 -2.53
C ASP A 176 6.74 -13.42 -1.72
N ARG A 177 6.53 -12.28 -2.40
CA ARG A 177 6.03 -11.05 -1.76
C ARG A 177 4.63 -11.26 -1.17
N LEU A 178 3.73 -11.96 -1.87
CA LEU A 178 2.40 -12.28 -1.34
C LEU A 178 2.49 -13.13 -0.07
N VAL A 179 3.31 -14.17 -0.08
CA VAL A 179 3.52 -15.03 1.10
C VAL A 179 4.08 -14.22 2.26
N GLN A 180 5.07 -13.35 2.03
CA GLN A 180 5.61 -12.47 3.07
C GLN A 180 4.56 -11.51 3.63
N LEU A 181 3.72 -10.91 2.78
CA LEU A 181 2.60 -10.06 3.23
C LEU A 181 1.63 -10.82 4.13
N LEU A 182 1.28 -12.05 3.78
CA LEU A 182 0.39 -12.89 4.59
C LEU A 182 1.02 -13.23 5.95
N GLN A 183 2.32 -13.56 5.97
CA GLN A 183 3.06 -13.84 7.21
C GLN A 183 3.14 -12.61 8.13
N LEU A 184 3.43 -11.43 7.57
CA LEU A 184 3.49 -10.19 8.33
C LEU A 184 2.12 -9.83 8.93
N ARG A 185 1.05 -9.95 8.15
CA ARG A 185 -0.32 -9.74 8.64
C ARG A 185 -0.70 -10.73 9.74
N HIS A 186 -0.29 -11.99 9.61
CA HIS A 186 -0.52 -12.98 10.66
C HIS A 186 0.20 -12.59 11.96
N ARG A 187 1.48 -12.21 11.89
CA ARG A 187 2.25 -11.75 13.05
C ARG A 187 1.67 -10.51 13.72
N MET A 188 1.12 -9.57 12.95
CA MET A 188 0.45 -8.39 13.50
C MET A 188 -0.86 -8.71 14.22
N ALA A 189 -1.48 -9.85 13.94
CA ALA A 189 -2.75 -10.26 14.54
C ALA A 189 -2.60 -11.10 15.82
N GLU A 190 -1.38 -11.56 16.16
CA GLU A 190 -1.05 -12.35 17.35
C GLU A 190 -0.58 -11.49 18.55
#